data_AF-V4U2Q8-F1
#
_entry.id   AF-V4U2Q8-F1
#
_cell.length_a   1.000
_cell.length_b   1.000
_cell.length_c   1.000
_cell.angle_alpha   90.00
_cell.angle_beta   90.00
_cell.angle_gamma   90.00
#
_symmetry.space_group_name_H-M   'P 1'
#
loop_
_entity.id
_entity.type
_entity.pdbx_description
1 polymer ?
#
loop_
_entity_poly.entity_id
_entity_poly.type
_entity_poly.pdbx_seq_one_letter_code
_entity_poly.pdbx_strand_id
1 'polypeptide(L)'
;MKHKIAQGYQKLRSSAFNLRQRAKTEGKYFTSEKELQGGKKKENRSKQIRKKQIIIMASTADQEEETNNFSYAMELASAIVLPAAMQAAVELDVFEIISKAGPGAKLSVSEIVAQIPLKGNNPETAAMTLERVLRLLVSYNALHCSFVDGQRLYSLAPVSAYFVRNNQNGASLRPYMAWCLDKVLMDGWFRLKEQILEGGMAFNKVHGMDMYDYMGVDSRFNDVFNNGMSSHTSVVMEKVLESYKGFEHVKKLVDVGGGLGATLNMIISKYPHIKGINYDLPYVIKNAPSYPGIEHVGGDLFESVPEADTIFMKVICVCYLKSSL
;
A
#
# COMPACT_ATOMS: atom_id res chain seq x y z
N MET A 1 2.69 -7.66 13.54
CA MET A 1 1.43 -7.70 14.34
C MET A 1 0.25 -8.24 13.53
N LYS A 2 0.03 -7.83 12.26
CA LYS A 2 -0.96 -8.44 11.34
C LYS A 2 -0.82 -9.97 11.17
N HIS A 3 0.41 -10.49 11.14
CA HIS A 3 0.65 -11.95 11.09
C HIS A 3 0.32 -12.68 12.41
N LYS A 4 0.47 -12.01 13.57
CA LYS A 4 0.10 -12.54 14.90
C LYS A 4 -1.41 -12.47 15.12
N ILE A 5 -2.07 -11.46 14.58
CA ILE A 5 -3.52 -11.31 14.55
C ILE A 5 -4.13 -12.39 13.64
N ALA A 6 -3.62 -12.58 12.42
CA ALA A 6 -4.04 -13.67 11.52
C ALA A 6 -3.79 -15.08 12.10
N GLN A 7 -2.64 -15.31 12.74
CA GLN A 7 -2.35 -16.58 13.45
C GLN A 7 -3.22 -16.75 14.70
N GLY A 8 -3.55 -15.66 15.39
CA GLY A 8 -4.52 -15.64 16.49
C GLY A 8 -5.93 -16.03 16.02
N TYR A 9 -6.39 -15.46 14.90
CA TYR A 9 -7.64 -15.80 14.23
C TYR A 9 -7.68 -17.27 13.79
N GLN A 10 -6.58 -17.81 13.26
CA GLN A 10 -6.52 -19.21 12.84
C GLN A 10 -6.54 -20.18 14.04
N LYS A 11 -5.92 -19.82 15.17
CA LYS A 11 -6.03 -20.55 16.45
C LYS A 11 -7.43 -20.47 17.07
N LEU A 12 -8.09 -19.31 17.01
CA LEU A 12 -9.46 -19.13 17.49
C LEU A 12 -10.44 -19.95 16.64
N ARG A 13 -10.30 -19.93 15.32
CA ARG A 13 -11.12 -20.71 14.36
C ARG A 13 -11.00 -22.22 14.59
N SER A 14 -9.79 -22.72 14.84
CA SER A 14 -9.56 -24.14 15.14
C SER A 14 -10.06 -24.52 16.54
N SER A 15 -9.95 -23.64 17.53
CA SER A 15 -10.55 -23.83 18.87
C SER A 15 -12.08 -23.86 18.81
N ALA A 16 -12.71 -22.93 18.09
CA ALA A 16 -14.16 -22.87 17.90
C ALA A 16 -14.69 -24.09 17.11
N PHE A 17 -13.95 -24.55 16.10
CA PHE A 17 -14.28 -25.78 15.39
C PHE A 17 -14.22 -27.02 16.31
N ASN A 18 -13.19 -27.11 17.16
CA ASN A 18 -13.05 -28.21 18.13
C ASN A 18 -14.16 -28.17 19.21
N LEU A 19 -14.57 -26.98 19.66
CA LEU A 19 -15.72 -26.80 20.55
C LEU A 19 -17.04 -27.22 19.89
N ARG A 20 -17.26 -26.85 18.61
CA ARG A 20 -18.41 -27.30 17.81
C ARG A 20 -18.42 -28.82 17.60
N GLN A 21 -17.26 -29.45 17.39
CA GLN A 21 -17.15 -30.91 17.25
C GLN A 21 -17.38 -31.64 18.58
N ARG A 22 -16.84 -31.13 19.71
CA ARG A 22 -17.14 -31.66 21.06
C ARG A 22 -18.61 -31.56 21.41
N ALA A 23 -19.26 -30.42 21.13
CA ALA A 23 -20.69 -30.25 21.35
C ALA A 23 -21.53 -31.25 20.52
N LYS A 24 -21.11 -31.56 19.28
CA LYS A 24 -21.76 -32.55 18.42
C LYS A 24 -21.51 -34.01 18.85
N THR A 25 -20.34 -34.33 19.39
CA THR A 25 -20.02 -35.69 19.87
C THR A 25 -20.66 -35.96 21.23
N GLU A 26 -20.59 -35.04 22.18
CA GLU A 26 -21.28 -35.17 23.49
C GLU A 26 -22.81 -35.20 23.34
N GLY A 27 -23.35 -34.57 22.29
CA GLY A 27 -24.76 -34.66 21.92
C GLY A 27 -25.18 -36.02 21.32
N LYS A 28 -24.24 -36.84 20.84
CA LYS A 28 -24.49 -38.16 20.23
C LYS A 28 -24.22 -39.35 21.17
N TYR A 29 -23.40 -39.18 22.21
CA TYR A 29 -23.03 -40.28 23.12
C TYR A 29 -23.99 -40.49 24.32
N PHE A 30 -25.02 -39.66 24.50
CA PHE A 30 -26.01 -39.82 25.57
C PHE A 30 -27.40 -40.22 25.04
N THR A 31 -27.44 -41.24 24.17
CA THR A 31 -28.66 -41.99 23.84
C THR A 31 -28.50 -43.49 24.08
N SER A 32 -27.87 -43.88 25.19
CA SER A 32 -28.14 -45.17 25.84
C SER A 32 -27.52 -45.15 27.23
N GLU A 33 -28.36 -45.11 28.27
CA GLU A 33 -28.20 -45.93 29.49
C GLU A 33 -29.26 -45.52 30.54
N LYS A 34 -30.22 -46.44 30.72
CA LYS A 34 -30.93 -46.64 31.99
C LYS A 34 -29.85 -46.71 33.09
N GLU A 35 -30.00 -46.09 34.25
CA GLU A 35 -30.14 -46.89 35.48
C GLU A 35 -30.69 -46.11 36.70
N LEU A 36 -31.39 -46.81 37.59
CA LEU A 36 -31.56 -46.58 39.03
C LEU A 36 -31.40 -45.16 39.65
N GLN A 37 -32.47 -44.80 40.38
CA GLN A 37 -32.74 -43.53 41.05
C GLN A 37 -31.91 -43.36 42.34
N GLY A 38 -31.32 -42.17 42.51
CA GLY A 38 -30.66 -41.75 43.76
C GLY A 38 -29.65 -40.62 43.56
N GLY A 39 -28.62 -40.83 42.73
CA GLY A 39 -27.61 -39.81 42.38
C GLY A 39 -27.94 -38.95 41.13
N LYS A 40 -28.89 -39.40 40.31
CA LYS A 40 -29.19 -38.84 38.98
C LYS A 40 -29.70 -37.40 38.95
N LYS A 41 -30.30 -36.89 40.01
CA LYS A 41 -30.93 -35.55 39.99
C LYS A 41 -29.90 -34.41 40.03
N LYS A 42 -28.80 -34.57 40.77
CA LYS A 42 -27.70 -33.59 40.82
C LYS A 42 -26.83 -33.66 39.58
N GLU A 43 -26.55 -34.86 39.07
CA GLU A 43 -25.74 -35.05 37.87
C GLU A 43 -26.45 -34.57 36.59
N ASN A 44 -27.76 -34.83 36.43
CA ASN A 44 -28.54 -34.25 35.33
C ASN A 44 -28.61 -32.73 35.40
N ARG A 45 -28.74 -32.15 36.60
CA ARG A 45 -28.75 -30.68 36.76
C ARG A 45 -27.41 -30.06 36.40
N SER A 46 -26.30 -30.68 36.78
CA SER A 46 -24.95 -30.25 36.40
C SER A 46 -24.68 -30.36 34.90
N LYS A 47 -25.08 -31.48 34.27
CA LYS A 47 -25.00 -31.67 32.80
C LYS A 47 -25.85 -30.64 32.05
N GLN A 48 -27.03 -30.32 32.55
CA GLN A 48 -27.92 -29.33 31.93
C GLN A 48 -27.42 -27.89 32.08
N ILE A 49 -26.75 -27.55 33.19
CA ILE A 49 -26.06 -26.26 33.38
C ILE A 49 -24.90 -26.13 32.40
N ARG A 50 -24.05 -27.16 32.27
CA ARG A 50 -22.94 -27.18 31.31
C ARG A 50 -23.43 -27.02 29.87
N LYS A 51 -24.50 -27.73 29.49
CA LYS A 51 -25.10 -27.60 28.16
C LYS A 51 -25.63 -26.18 27.89
N LYS A 52 -26.29 -25.55 28.87
CA LYS A 52 -26.71 -24.14 28.77
C LYS A 52 -25.53 -23.19 28.62
N GLN A 53 -24.45 -23.38 29.39
CA GLN A 53 -23.24 -22.58 29.28
C GLN A 53 -22.59 -22.68 27.90
N ILE A 54 -22.48 -23.89 27.34
CA ILE A 54 -21.91 -24.11 26.00
C ILE A 54 -22.75 -23.41 24.92
N ILE A 55 -24.09 -23.48 25.01
CA ILE A 55 -24.99 -22.80 24.07
C ILE A 55 -24.84 -21.27 24.17
N ILE A 56 -24.76 -20.73 25.38
CA ILE A 56 -24.55 -19.29 25.59
C ILE A 56 -23.20 -18.87 25.00
N MET A 57 -22.11 -19.57 25.31
CA MET A 57 -20.79 -19.25 24.77
C MET A 57 -20.73 -19.36 23.25
N ALA A 58 -21.40 -20.35 22.65
CA ALA A 58 -21.51 -20.46 21.19
C ALA A 58 -22.29 -19.28 20.61
N SER A 59 -23.42 -18.91 21.21
CA SER A 59 -24.22 -17.74 20.80
C SER A 59 -23.45 -16.43 20.94
N THR A 60 -22.66 -16.25 22.00
CA THR A 60 -21.83 -15.06 22.20
C THR A 60 -20.69 -15.01 21.18
N ALA A 61 -20.05 -16.15 20.88
CA ALA A 61 -19.01 -16.24 19.85
C ALA A 61 -19.56 -15.96 18.45
N ASP A 62 -20.76 -16.46 18.12
CA ASP A 62 -21.41 -16.20 16.84
C ASP A 62 -21.79 -14.70 16.72
N GLN A 63 -22.26 -14.06 17.79
CA GLN A 63 -22.51 -12.60 17.84
C GLN A 63 -21.23 -11.76 17.73
N GLU A 64 -20.14 -12.19 18.36
CA GLU A 64 -18.84 -11.53 18.26
C GLU A 64 -18.27 -11.66 16.85
N GLU A 65 -18.43 -12.81 16.20
CA GLU A 65 -18.06 -13.04 14.81
C GLU A 65 -18.87 -12.14 13.85
N GLU A 66 -20.19 -12.07 14.03
CA GLU A 66 -21.06 -11.19 13.23
C GLU A 66 -20.70 -9.71 13.40
N THR A 67 -20.46 -9.27 14.63
CA THR A 67 -20.05 -7.88 14.93
C THR A 67 -18.69 -7.54 14.30
N ASN A 68 -17.75 -8.48 14.32
CA ASN A 68 -16.43 -8.32 13.69
C ASN A 68 -16.55 -8.24 12.16
N ASN A 69 -17.41 -9.07 11.55
CA ASN A 69 -17.64 -9.05 10.12
C ASN A 69 -18.29 -7.73 9.67
N PHE A 70 -19.28 -7.23 10.41
CA PHE A 70 -19.89 -5.94 10.13
C PHE A 70 -18.87 -4.80 10.24
N SER A 71 -18.04 -4.81 11.28
CA SER A 71 -16.98 -3.79 11.48
C SER A 71 -15.98 -3.78 10.32
N TYR A 72 -15.55 -4.95 9.86
CA TYR A 72 -14.65 -5.06 8.72
C TYR A 72 -15.32 -4.65 7.40
N ALA A 73 -16.60 -4.99 7.19
CA ALA A 73 -17.35 -4.53 6.02
C ALA A 73 -17.47 -3.00 5.98
N MET A 74 -17.66 -2.35 7.12
CA MET A 74 -17.67 -0.89 7.24
C MET A 74 -16.27 -0.28 6.95
N GLU A 75 -15.19 -0.93 7.38
CA GLU A 75 -13.82 -0.53 7.03
C GLU A 75 -13.61 -0.57 5.50
N LEU A 76 -14.03 -1.66 4.85
CA LEU A 76 -13.96 -1.79 3.39
C LEU A 76 -14.80 -0.73 2.66
N ALA A 77 -16.03 -0.48 3.12
CA ALA A 77 -16.93 0.51 2.53
C ALA A 77 -16.39 1.95 2.62
N SER A 78 -15.52 2.22 3.59
CA SER A 78 -14.90 3.53 3.83
C SER A 78 -13.39 3.55 3.54
N ALA A 79 -12.87 2.54 2.81
CA ALA A 79 -11.43 2.35 2.60
C ALA A 79 -10.72 3.55 1.95
N ILE A 80 -11.44 4.40 1.22
CA ILE A 80 -10.92 5.65 0.61
C ILE A 80 -10.42 6.66 1.64
N VAL A 81 -10.87 6.58 2.90
CA VAL A 81 -10.50 7.53 3.95
C VAL A 81 -9.00 7.43 4.28
N LEU A 82 -8.43 6.22 4.29
CA LEU A 82 -7.00 6.03 4.57
C LEU A 82 -6.08 6.70 3.55
N PRO A 83 -6.16 6.41 2.24
CA PRO A 83 -5.28 7.05 1.26
C PRO A 83 -5.48 8.57 1.21
N ALA A 84 -6.71 9.08 1.36
CA ALA A 84 -6.96 10.51 1.44
C ALA A 84 -6.28 11.17 2.65
N ALA A 85 -6.37 10.54 3.84
CA ALA A 85 -5.72 11.02 5.05
C ALA A 85 -4.18 10.93 4.96
N MET A 86 -3.65 9.87 4.35
CA MET A 86 -2.22 9.73 4.07
C MET A 86 -1.73 10.83 3.13
N GLN A 87 -2.46 11.10 2.04
CA GLN A 87 -2.14 12.16 1.09
C GLN A 87 -2.10 13.52 1.77
N ALA A 88 -3.10 13.85 2.59
CA ALA A 88 -3.12 15.10 3.35
C ALA A 88 -1.92 15.21 4.31
N ALA A 89 -1.57 14.14 5.02
CA ALA A 89 -0.41 14.14 5.91
C ALA A 89 0.92 14.29 5.16
N VAL A 90 1.01 13.70 3.96
CA VAL A 90 2.14 13.90 3.04
C VAL A 90 2.21 15.36 2.61
N GLU A 91 1.14 15.92 2.05
CA GLU A 91 1.09 17.30 1.53
C GLU A 91 1.33 18.36 2.61
N LEU A 92 0.89 18.11 3.85
CA LEU A 92 1.18 18.94 5.02
C LEU A 92 2.59 18.72 5.60
N ASP A 93 3.41 17.89 4.96
CA ASP A 93 4.78 17.58 5.36
C ASP A 93 4.90 17.01 6.79
N VAL A 94 3.85 16.36 7.31
CA VAL A 94 3.83 15.80 8.68
C VAL A 94 5.02 14.85 8.90
N PHE A 95 5.28 13.96 7.96
CA PHE A 95 6.38 13.01 8.07
C PHE A 95 7.75 13.70 8.02
N GLU A 96 7.89 14.76 7.23
CA GLU A 96 9.11 15.56 7.15
C GLU A 96 9.35 16.34 8.45
N ILE A 97 8.30 16.93 9.00
CA ILE A 97 8.33 17.68 10.26
C ILE A 97 8.85 16.78 11.39
N ILE A 98 8.28 15.58 11.55
CA ILE A 98 8.72 14.62 12.57
C ILE A 98 10.14 14.13 12.28
N SER A 99 10.48 13.87 11.01
CA SER A 99 11.84 13.43 10.62
C SER A 99 12.91 14.48 10.96
N LYS A 100 12.63 15.75 10.66
CA LYS A 100 13.54 16.88 10.92
C LYS A 100 13.79 17.14 12.41
N ALA A 101 12.85 16.78 13.28
CA ALA A 101 13.05 16.83 14.73
C ALA A 101 14.08 15.80 15.23
N GLY A 102 14.46 14.81 14.41
CA GLY A 102 15.57 13.91 14.65
C GLY A 102 15.16 12.44 14.88
N PRO A 103 16.14 11.51 14.87
CA PRO A 103 15.87 10.10 15.07
C PRO A 103 15.19 9.81 16.41
N GLY A 104 14.04 9.14 16.38
CA GLY A 104 13.27 8.81 17.58
C GLY A 104 12.48 9.97 18.19
N ALA A 105 12.42 11.12 17.51
CA ALA A 105 11.63 12.27 17.95
C ALA A 105 10.15 11.93 18.12
N LYS A 106 9.54 12.56 19.11
CA LYS A 106 8.12 12.43 19.46
C LYS A 106 7.54 13.82 19.60
N LEU A 107 6.64 14.19 18.70
CA LEU A 107 6.03 15.52 18.65
C LEU A 107 4.56 15.46 19.02
N SER A 108 4.11 16.43 19.80
CA SER A 108 2.69 16.74 19.97
C SER A 108 2.09 17.28 18.68
N VAL A 109 0.76 17.21 18.54
CA VAL A 109 0.06 17.79 17.39
C VAL A 109 0.27 19.31 17.31
N SER A 110 0.38 20.00 18.45
CA SER A 110 0.67 21.44 18.50
C SER A 110 2.04 21.79 17.91
N GLU A 111 3.08 20.98 18.20
CA GLU A 111 4.42 21.18 17.65
C GLU A 111 4.47 20.90 16.14
N ILE A 112 3.65 19.96 15.66
CA ILE A 112 3.52 19.69 14.21
C ILE A 112 2.80 20.86 13.53
N VAL A 113 1.65 21.30 14.06
CA VAL A 113 0.87 22.40 13.48
C VAL A 113 1.64 23.71 13.45
N ALA A 114 2.48 23.97 14.46
CA ALA A 114 3.33 25.17 14.50
C ALA A 114 4.31 25.28 13.32
N GLN A 115 4.60 24.16 12.63
CA GLN A 115 5.50 24.12 11.47
C GLN A 115 4.75 24.10 10.13
N ILE A 116 3.41 24.06 10.14
CA ILE A 116 2.59 24.05 8.93
C ILE A 116 2.25 25.51 8.54
N PRO A 117 2.42 25.93 7.26
CA PRO A 117 2.04 27.26 6.81
C PRO A 117 0.52 27.39 6.68
N LEU A 118 -0.16 27.67 7.79
CA LEU A 118 -1.61 27.86 7.82
C LEU A 118 -2.02 29.13 7.06
N LYS A 119 -3.05 29.03 6.22
CA LYS A 119 -3.62 30.18 5.48
C LYS A 119 -4.51 31.10 6.35
N GLY A 120 -4.75 30.74 7.61
CA GLY A 120 -5.58 31.50 8.54
C GLY A 120 -5.10 31.33 9.99
N ASN A 121 -5.59 32.20 10.88
CA ASN A 121 -5.14 32.25 12.27
C ASN A 121 -6.01 31.38 13.20
N ASN A 122 -6.10 30.08 12.93
CA ASN A 122 -6.86 29.14 13.76
C ASN A 122 -6.09 27.82 13.97
N PRO A 123 -4.98 27.86 14.72
CA PRO A 123 -4.14 26.69 15.00
C PRO A 123 -4.89 25.62 15.81
N GLU A 124 -5.83 25.99 16.66
CA GLU A 124 -6.60 25.05 17.49
C GLU A 124 -7.45 24.12 16.63
N THR A 125 -8.18 24.67 15.65
CA THR A 125 -9.01 23.86 14.74
C THR A 125 -8.15 22.99 13.82
N ALA A 126 -7.01 23.52 13.36
CA ALA A 126 -6.03 22.74 12.60
C ALA A 126 -5.51 21.56 13.44
N ALA A 127 -5.14 21.80 14.70
CA ALA A 127 -4.66 20.76 15.61
C ALA A 127 -5.72 19.69 15.88
N MET A 128 -6.97 20.09 16.17
CA MET A 128 -8.06 19.12 16.36
C MET A 128 -8.31 18.23 15.14
N THR A 129 -8.24 18.82 13.94
CA THR A 129 -8.44 18.08 12.68
C THR A 129 -7.26 17.15 12.40
N LEU A 130 -6.04 17.67 12.53
CA LEU A 130 -4.82 16.90 12.32
C LEU A 130 -4.73 15.75 13.33
N GLU A 131 -5.08 15.96 14.60
CA GLU A 131 -5.10 14.91 15.63
C GLU A 131 -5.94 13.69 15.21
N ARG A 132 -7.08 13.91 14.53
CA ARG A 132 -7.93 12.83 14.01
C ARG A 132 -7.26 12.09 12.86
N VAL A 133 -6.57 12.81 11.98
CA VAL A 133 -5.77 12.23 10.89
C VAL A 133 -4.62 11.39 11.47
N LEU A 134 -3.83 11.94 12.39
CA LEU A 134 -2.70 11.24 13.00
C LEU A 134 -3.15 9.97 13.73
N ARG A 135 -4.28 10.01 14.45
CA ARG A 135 -4.87 8.83 15.09
C ARG A 135 -5.23 7.72 14.09
N LEU A 136 -5.78 8.08 12.93
CA LEU A 136 -6.02 7.12 11.85
C LEU A 136 -4.70 6.54 11.34
N LEU A 137 -3.68 7.37 11.10
CA LEU A 137 -2.38 6.88 10.65
C LEU A 137 -1.73 5.94 11.67
N VAL A 138 -1.92 6.19 12.97
CA VAL A 138 -1.48 5.30 14.05
C VAL A 138 -2.21 3.95 13.99
N SER A 139 -3.52 3.92 13.74
CA SER A 139 -4.26 2.65 13.65
C SER A 139 -3.80 1.77 12.48
N TYR A 140 -3.28 2.39 11.42
CA TYR A 140 -2.69 1.70 10.26
C TYR A 140 -1.17 1.51 10.37
N ASN A 141 -0.56 1.85 11.51
CA ASN A 141 0.88 1.73 11.77
C ASN A 141 1.74 2.55 10.77
N ALA A 142 1.18 3.63 10.25
CA ALA A 142 1.89 4.66 9.49
C ALA A 142 2.53 5.72 10.39
N LEU A 143 2.14 5.76 11.66
CA LEU A 143 2.81 6.50 12.74
C LEU A 143 2.74 5.66 14.03
N HIS A 144 3.56 6.01 15.01
CA HIS A 144 3.46 5.53 16.38
C HIS A 144 2.95 6.65 17.30
N CYS A 145 2.18 6.26 18.32
CA CYS A 145 1.71 7.18 19.35
C CYS A 145 2.13 6.67 20.74
N SER A 146 2.67 7.57 21.56
CA SER A 146 2.81 7.38 23.00
C SER A 146 2.02 8.44 23.76
N PHE A 147 1.67 8.13 25.00
CA PHE A 147 0.99 9.05 25.90
C PHE A 147 1.92 9.42 27.04
N VAL A 148 2.25 10.71 27.16
CA VAL A 148 3.19 11.25 28.16
C VAL A 148 2.52 12.49 28.76
N ASP A 149 2.45 12.56 30.10
CA ASP A 149 1.90 13.71 30.84
C ASP A 149 0.53 14.20 30.37
N GLY A 150 -0.37 13.28 30.00
CA GLY A 150 -1.71 13.63 29.54
C GLY A 150 -1.80 13.99 28.05
N GLN A 151 -0.68 14.01 27.32
CA GLN A 151 -0.58 14.41 25.92
C GLN A 151 -0.20 13.24 25.01
N ARG A 152 -0.80 13.19 23.82
CA ARG A 152 -0.37 12.26 22.76
C ARG A 152 0.81 12.84 22.02
N LEU A 153 1.85 12.03 21.89
CA LEU A 153 3.04 12.34 21.10
C LEU A 153 3.17 11.33 19.95
N TYR A 154 3.52 11.83 18.78
CA TYR A 154 3.59 11.10 17.52
C TYR A 154 5.03 10.95 17.06
N SER A 155 5.37 9.76 16.56
CA SER A 155 6.69 9.44 16.01
C SER A 155 6.53 8.64 14.72
N LEU A 156 7.57 8.63 13.89
CA LEU A 156 7.58 7.86 12.65
C LEU A 156 7.53 6.36 12.93
N ALA A 157 6.73 5.64 12.15
CA ALA A 157 6.78 4.19 12.06
C ALA A 157 7.74 3.77 10.92
N PRO A 158 8.17 2.50 10.85
CA PRO A 158 9.08 2.05 9.78
C PRO A 158 8.58 2.33 8.36
N VAL A 159 7.27 2.25 8.11
CA VAL A 159 6.68 2.54 6.80
C VAL A 159 6.72 4.03 6.45
N SER A 160 6.74 4.92 7.44
CA SER A 160 6.79 6.37 7.23
C SER A 160 8.09 6.80 6.54
N ALA A 161 9.17 6.03 6.69
CA ALA A 161 10.46 6.31 6.08
C ALA A 161 10.38 6.40 4.55
N TYR A 162 9.46 5.68 3.91
CA TYR A 162 9.24 5.76 2.46
C TYR A 162 8.48 7.03 2.04
N PHE A 163 7.88 7.77 2.98
CA PHE A 163 7.17 9.03 2.72
C PHE A 163 7.93 10.27 3.20
N VAL A 164 9.13 10.06 3.75
CA VAL A 164 10.14 11.10 3.99
C VAL A 164 11.08 11.10 2.80
N ARG A 165 11.46 12.27 2.29
CA ARG A 165 12.43 12.38 1.19
C ARG A 165 13.79 11.91 1.64
N ASN A 166 14.40 11.00 0.88
CA ASN A 166 15.77 10.55 1.13
C ASN A 166 16.75 11.74 1.00
N ASN A 167 17.63 11.92 1.96
CA ASN A 167 18.57 13.05 2.00
C ASN A 167 19.58 13.08 0.85
N GLN A 168 19.88 11.94 0.22
CA GLN A 168 20.89 11.84 -0.84
C GLN A 168 20.33 12.17 -2.23
N ASN A 169 19.13 11.69 -2.54
CA ASN A 169 18.55 11.77 -3.88
C ASN A 169 17.12 12.34 -3.92
N GLY A 170 16.55 12.72 -2.76
CA GLY A 170 15.19 13.25 -2.63
C GLY A 170 14.07 12.23 -2.84
N ALA A 171 14.39 10.96 -3.10
CA ALA A 171 13.41 9.94 -3.47
C ALA A 171 12.46 9.61 -2.31
N SER A 172 11.18 9.39 -2.64
CA SER A 172 10.14 8.93 -1.71
C SER A 172 8.93 8.37 -2.48
N LEU A 173 7.97 7.75 -1.81
CA LEU A 173 6.70 7.34 -2.41
C LEU A 173 5.66 8.47 -2.47
N ARG A 174 6.03 9.70 -2.09
CA ARG A 174 5.08 10.84 -2.07
C ARG A 174 4.55 11.16 -3.47
N PRO A 175 5.38 11.31 -4.53
CA PRO A 175 4.86 11.61 -5.87
C PRO A 175 4.06 10.44 -6.45
N TYR A 176 4.45 9.21 -6.10
CA TYR A 176 3.72 8.01 -6.51
C TYR A 176 2.32 7.97 -5.91
N MET A 177 2.17 8.30 -4.62
CA MET A 177 0.86 8.41 -3.98
C MET A 177 0.00 9.52 -4.61
N ALA A 178 0.61 10.68 -4.88
CA ALA A 178 -0.07 11.79 -5.54
C ALA A 178 -0.60 11.37 -6.92
N TRP A 179 0.16 10.59 -7.69
CA TRP A 179 -0.31 10.02 -8.96
C TRP A 179 -1.46 9.02 -8.76
N CYS A 180 -1.34 8.08 -7.81
CA CYS A 180 -2.39 7.10 -7.53
C CYS A 180 -3.74 7.74 -7.16
N LEU A 181 -3.70 8.93 -6.55
CA LEU A 181 -4.87 9.68 -6.10
C LEU A 181 -5.21 10.88 -6.98
N ASP A 182 -4.50 11.08 -8.09
CA ASP A 182 -4.83 12.13 -9.04
C ASP A 182 -6.23 11.91 -9.59
N LYS A 183 -7.02 12.98 -9.69
CA LYS A 183 -8.40 12.92 -10.13
C LYS A 183 -8.53 12.22 -11.49
N VAL A 184 -7.62 12.49 -12.43
CA VAL A 184 -7.65 11.93 -13.78
C VAL A 184 -7.57 10.39 -13.74
N LEU A 185 -6.70 9.84 -12.88
CA LEU A 185 -6.58 8.39 -12.68
C LEU A 185 -7.78 7.85 -11.88
N MET A 186 -8.19 8.56 -10.84
CA MET A 186 -9.29 8.17 -9.96
C MET A 186 -10.63 8.06 -10.67
N ASP A 187 -10.91 8.94 -11.63
CA ASP A 187 -12.13 8.90 -12.43
C ASP A 187 -12.30 7.55 -13.15
N GLY A 188 -11.20 6.91 -13.56
CA GLY A 188 -11.20 5.58 -14.16
C GLY A 188 -11.73 4.49 -13.24
N TRP A 189 -11.40 4.52 -11.94
CA TRP A 189 -11.90 3.51 -10.98
C TRP A 189 -13.42 3.50 -10.87
N PHE A 190 -14.07 4.66 -11.06
CA PHE A 190 -15.53 4.76 -11.02
C PHE A 190 -16.22 4.17 -12.27
N ARG A 191 -15.47 3.87 -13.34
CA ARG A 191 -15.97 3.20 -14.55
C ARG A 191 -15.62 1.71 -14.62
N LEU A 192 -15.04 1.13 -13.56
CA LEU A 192 -14.66 -0.28 -13.53
C LEU A 192 -15.84 -1.23 -13.80
N LYS A 193 -17.04 -0.90 -13.29
CA LYS A 193 -18.26 -1.66 -13.56
C LYS A 193 -18.56 -1.72 -15.06
N GLU A 194 -18.50 -0.59 -15.76
CA GLU A 194 -18.76 -0.50 -17.20
C GLU A 194 -17.68 -1.23 -18.00
N GLN A 195 -16.41 -1.11 -17.58
CA GLN A 195 -15.32 -1.89 -18.17
C GLN A 195 -15.57 -3.41 -18.08
N ILE A 196 -16.07 -3.91 -16.95
CA ILE A 196 -16.39 -5.34 -16.79
C ILE A 196 -17.53 -5.77 -17.71
N LEU A 197 -18.56 -4.93 -17.84
CA LEU A 197 -19.77 -5.27 -18.58
C LEU A 197 -19.60 -5.14 -20.11
N GLU A 198 -18.85 -4.13 -20.54
CA GLU A 198 -18.79 -3.72 -21.95
C GLU A 198 -17.41 -3.95 -22.56
N GLY A 199 -16.41 -4.35 -21.77
CA GLY A 199 -15.03 -4.42 -22.18
C GLY A 199 -14.39 -3.04 -22.39
N GLY A 200 -13.17 -3.05 -22.94
CA GLY A 200 -12.34 -1.86 -23.10
C GLY A 200 -11.64 -1.42 -21.81
N MET A 201 -11.01 -0.24 -21.83
CA MET A 201 -10.28 0.32 -20.70
C MET A 201 -11.13 1.40 -20.01
N ALA A 202 -11.27 1.34 -18.68
CA ALA A 202 -12.05 2.32 -17.93
C ALA A 202 -11.51 3.76 -18.11
N PHE A 203 -10.19 3.93 -18.19
CA PHE A 203 -9.57 5.22 -18.48
C PHE A 203 -10.09 5.80 -19.82
N ASN A 204 -10.07 4.99 -20.88
CA ASN A 204 -10.52 5.41 -22.21
C ASN A 204 -12.01 5.72 -22.25
N LYS A 205 -12.84 5.01 -21.45
CA LYS A 205 -14.27 5.32 -21.32
C LYS A 205 -14.52 6.69 -20.68
N VAL A 206 -13.68 7.11 -19.74
CA VAL A 206 -13.80 8.43 -19.09
C VAL A 206 -13.29 9.54 -20.01
N HIS A 207 -12.12 9.35 -20.59
CA HIS A 207 -11.36 10.44 -21.23
C HIS A 207 -11.39 10.41 -22.76
N GLY A 208 -11.98 9.37 -23.36
CA GLY A 208 -12.13 9.23 -24.82
C GLY A 208 -10.86 8.84 -25.58
N MET A 209 -9.74 8.62 -24.89
CA MET A 209 -8.43 8.30 -25.46
C MET A 209 -7.60 7.43 -24.51
N ASP A 210 -6.52 6.85 -25.01
CA ASP A 210 -5.58 6.09 -24.18
C ASP A 210 -4.85 6.99 -23.16
N MET A 211 -4.37 6.41 -22.06
CA MET A 211 -3.67 7.13 -21.01
C MET A 211 -2.41 7.85 -21.51
N TYR A 212 -1.63 7.22 -22.40
CA TYR A 212 -0.41 7.83 -22.92
C TYR A 212 -0.73 8.97 -23.90
N ASP A 213 -1.77 8.81 -24.72
CA ASP A 213 -2.27 9.90 -25.58
C ASP A 213 -2.78 11.08 -24.74
N TYR A 214 -3.50 10.79 -23.65
CA TYR A 214 -4.02 11.81 -22.72
C TYR A 214 -2.90 12.62 -22.06
N MET A 215 -1.76 11.99 -21.74
CA MET A 215 -0.58 12.71 -21.22
C MET A 215 -0.03 13.72 -22.23
N GLY A 216 -0.22 13.51 -23.54
CA GLY A 216 0.11 14.49 -24.57
C GLY A 216 -0.83 15.72 -24.58
N VAL A 217 -2.03 15.60 -24.00
CA VAL A 217 -3.05 16.66 -23.93
C VAL A 217 -3.01 17.41 -22.60
N ASP A 218 -2.87 16.70 -21.46
CA ASP A 218 -2.78 17.30 -20.12
C ASP A 218 -1.33 17.21 -19.60
N SER A 219 -0.57 18.30 -19.80
CA SER A 219 0.81 18.41 -19.33
C SER A 219 0.95 18.29 -17.81
N ARG A 220 -0.04 18.74 -17.04
CA ARG A 220 -0.05 18.63 -15.58
C ARG A 220 -0.19 17.17 -15.16
N PHE A 221 -1.05 16.40 -15.80
CA PHE A 221 -1.16 14.96 -15.53
C PHE A 221 0.10 14.20 -15.96
N ASN A 222 0.69 14.55 -17.10
CA ASN A 222 1.98 14.00 -17.55
C ASN A 222 3.08 14.23 -16.50
N ASP A 223 3.17 15.43 -15.93
CA ASP A 223 4.15 15.74 -14.88
C ASP A 223 3.90 14.92 -13.61
N VAL A 224 2.64 14.79 -13.18
CA VAL A 224 2.27 13.97 -12.02
C VAL A 224 2.64 12.50 -12.24
N PHE A 225 2.34 11.95 -13.42
CA PHE A 225 2.69 10.59 -13.80
C PHE A 225 4.22 10.37 -13.81
N ASN A 226 4.96 11.23 -14.52
CA ASN A 226 6.41 11.09 -14.65
C ASN A 226 7.12 11.22 -13.30
N ASN A 227 6.71 12.17 -12.47
CA ASN A 227 7.24 12.32 -11.11
C ASN A 227 6.90 11.10 -10.24
N GLY A 228 5.67 10.59 -10.33
CA GLY A 228 5.25 9.37 -9.64
C GLY A 228 6.09 8.15 -10.01
N MET A 229 6.27 7.91 -11.30
CA MET A 229 7.05 6.78 -11.82
C MET A 229 8.55 6.92 -11.52
N SER A 230 9.13 8.09 -11.68
CA SER A 230 10.54 8.36 -11.39
C SER A 230 10.85 8.15 -9.91
N SER A 231 9.98 8.66 -9.02
CA SER A 231 10.17 8.55 -7.58
C SER A 231 10.01 7.10 -7.09
N HIS A 232 9.01 6.38 -7.58
CA HIS A 232 8.87 4.94 -7.32
C HIS A 232 10.08 4.13 -7.83
N THR A 233 10.54 4.43 -9.05
CA THR A 233 11.72 3.80 -9.65
C THR A 233 12.97 3.98 -8.79
N SER A 234 13.19 5.20 -8.29
CA SER A 234 14.34 5.52 -7.45
C SER A 234 14.37 4.67 -6.18
N VAL A 235 13.23 4.54 -5.48
CA VAL A 235 13.11 3.73 -4.26
C VAL A 235 13.34 2.24 -4.56
N VAL A 236 12.78 1.71 -5.65
CA VAL A 236 12.94 0.29 -6.01
C VAL A 236 14.36 -0.02 -6.47
N MET A 237 14.91 0.81 -7.35
CA MET A 237 16.23 0.57 -7.94
C MET A 237 17.36 0.71 -6.94
N GLU A 238 17.22 1.52 -5.88
CA GLU A 238 18.16 1.55 -4.76
C GLU A 238 18.32 0.15 -4.15
N LYS A 239 17.20 -0.53 -3.86
CA LYS A 239 17.20 -1.89 -3.30
C LYS A 239 17.65 -2.97 -4.28
N VAL A 240 17.29 -2.83 -5.56
CA VAL A 240 17.79 -3.71 -6.62
C VAL A 240 19.31 -3.58 -6.70
N LEU A 241 19.86 -2.37 -6.76
CA LEU A 241 21.30 -2.16 -6.87
C LEU A 241 22.06 -2.62 -5.63
N GLU A 242 21.48 -2.54 -4.43
CA GLU A 242 22.08 -3.09 -3.20
C GLU A 242 22.29 -4.61 -3.26
N SER A 243 21.33 -5.35 -3.84
CA SER A 243 21.27 -6.82 -3.73
C SER A 243 21.61 -7.55 -5.03
N TYR A 244 21.28 -6.98 -6.18
CA TYR A 244 21.48 -7.58 -7.49
C TYR A 244 22.87 -7.26 -8.05
N LYS A 245 23.63 -8.32 -8.33
CA LYS A 245 25.02 -8.25 -8.82
C LYS A 245 25.19 -8.54 -10.30
N GLY A 246 24.10 -8.85 -11.02
CA GLY A 246 24.18 -9.22 -12.43
C GLY A 246 24.68 -8.13 -13.37
N PHE A 247 24.81 -6.88 -12.90
CA PHE A 247 25.37 -5.77 -13.66
C PHE A 247 26.91 -5.70 -13.63
N GLU A 248 27.59 -6.42 -12.72
CA GLU A 248 29.04 -6.25 -12.47
C GLU A 248 29.95 -6.59 -13.67
N HIS A 249 29.45 -7.36 -14.64
CA HIS A 249 30.20 -7.80 -15.81
C HIS A 249 29.56 -7.40 -17.15
N VAL A 250 28.52 -6.57 -17.11
CA VAL A 250 27.84 -6.08 -18.30
C VAL A 250 28.72 -5.02 -18.98
N LYS A 251 28.84 -5.06 -20.31
CA LYS A 251 29.60 -4.04 -21.04
C LYS A 251 28.66 -3.06 -21.75
N LYS A 252 27.60 -3.57 -22.38
CA LYS A 252 26.57 -2.78 -23.05
C LYS A 252 25.19 -3.19 -22.55
N LEU A 253 24.45 -2.23 -22.00
CA LEU A 253 23.13 -2.44 -21.41
C LEU A 253 22.10 -1.58 -22.14
N VAL A 254 21.00 -2.18 -22.58
CA VAL A 254 19.82 -1.44 -23.06
C VAL A 254 18.70 -1.53 -22.03
N ASP A 255 18.15 -0.37 -21.65
CA ASP A 255 16.94 -0.27 -20.84
C ASP A 255 15.75 -0.02 -21.78
N VAL A 256 14.94 -1.06 -21.99
CA VAL A 256 13.79 -1.02 -22.90
C VAL A 256 12.57 -0.52 -22.16
N GLY A 257 11.92 0.50 -22.72
CA GLY A 257 10.87 1.26 -22.04
C GLY A 257 11.42 2.01 -20.82
N GLY A 258 12.66 2.50 -20.92
CA GLY A 258 13.38 3.17 -19.83
C GLY A 258 12.87 4.59 -19.54
N GLY A 259 11.89 5.08 -20.30
CA GLY A 259 11.27 6.39 -20.15
C GLY A 259 12.30 7.51 -20.25
N LEU A 260 12.34 8.36 -19.22
CA LEU A 260 13.30 9.47 -19.11
C LEU A 260 14.71 9.01 -18.68
N GLY A 261 15.01 7.71 -18.64
CA GLY A 261 16.36 7.18 -18.40
C GLY A 261 16.83 7.14 -16.95
N ALA A 262 15.94 7.41 -15.98
CA ALA A 262 16.29 7.47 -14.57
C ALA A 262 16.87 6.13 -14.04
N THR A 263 16.25 5.00 -14.42
CA THR A 263 16.72 3.66 -14.02
C THR A 263 18.15 3.41 -14.50
N LEU A 264 18.38 3.60 -15.80
CA LEU A 264 19.69 3.37 -16.42
C LEU A 264 20.76 4.31 -15.85
N ASN A 265 20.40 5.57 -15.55
CA ASN A 265 21.30 6.51 -14.89
C ASN A 265 21.75 6.01 -13.51
N MET A 266 20.85 5.43 -12.71
CA MET A 266 21.22 4.84 -11.43
C MET A 266 22.15 3.63 -11.58
N ILE A 267 21.90 2.77 -12.59
CA ILE A 267 22.75 1.61 -12.86
C ILE A 267 24.17 2.07 -13.25
N ILE A 268 24.29 3.00 -14.20
CA ILE A 268 25.59 3.47 -14.71
C ILE A 268 26.33 4.32 -13.68
N SER A 269 25.63 5.11 -12.86
CA SER A 269 26.25 5.82 -11.74
C SER A 269 26.94 4.86 -10.76
N LYS A 270 26.39 3.64 -10.58
CA LYS A 270 27.01 2.59 -9.76
C LYS A 270 28.05 1.77 -10.53
N TYR A 271 27.85 1.56 -11.82
CA TYR A 271 28.72 0.76 -12.69
C TYR A 271 29.17 1.58 -13.91
N PRO A 272 30.12 2.52 -13.75
CA PRO A 272 30.48 3.47 -14.82
C PRO A 272 31.15 2.85 -16.04
N HIS A 273 31.53 1.57 -15.96
CA HIS A 273 32.11 0.81 -17.08
C HIS A 273 31.06 0.37 -18.11
N ILE A 274 29.77 0.40 -17.74
CA ILE A 274 28.67 0.01 -18.63
C ILE A 274 28.38 1.13 -19.62
N LYS A 275 28.30 0.80 -20.91
CA LYS A 275 27.74 1.66 -21.95
C LYS A 275 26.22 1.50 -21.97
N GLY A 276 25.49 2.57 -21.66
CA GLY A 276 24.04 2.55 -21.59
C GLY A 276 23.33 2.99 -22.87
N ILE A 277 22.26 2.29 -23.22
CA ILE A 277 21.25 2.74 -24.19
C ILE A 277 19.90 2.84 -23.48
N ASN A 278 19.36 4.04 -23.33
CA ASN A 278 17.97 4.23 -22.91
C ASN A 278 17.08 4.19 -24.16
N TYR A 279 16.18 3.21 -24.24
CA TYR A 279 15.34 2.96 -25.40
C TYR A 279 13.86 3.11 -25.06
N ASP A 280 13.18 4.02 -25.74
CA ASP A 280 11.74 4.27 -25.58
C ASP A 280 11.15 4.90 -26.87
N LEU A 281 9.86 5.23 -26.87
CA LEU A 281 9.20 5.87 -27.99
C LEU A 281 9.87 7.22 -28.31
N PRO A 282 9.97 7.63 -29.60
CA PRO A 282 10.67 8.85 -30.00
C PRO A 282 10.21 10.13 -29.27
N TYR A 283 8.90 10.25 -28.99
CA TYR A 283 8.36 11.42 -28.30
C TYR A 283 8.70 11.46 -26.80
N VAL A 284 8.91 10.30 -26.16
CA VAL A 284 9.35 10.20 -24.77
C VAL A 284 10.82 10.59 -24.68
N ILE A 285 11.65 9.99 -25.54
CA ILE A 285 13.09 10.24 -25.62
C ILE A 285 13.41 11.72 -25.87
N LYS A 286 12.59 12.42 -26.66
CA LYS A 286 12.75 13.86 -26.91
C LYS A 286 12.80 14.70 -25.62
N ASN A 287 12.13 14.24 -24.56
CA ASN A 287 12.07 14.94 -23.27
C ASN A 287 13.05 14.34 -22.23
N ALA A 288 13.85 13.35 -22.60
CA ALA A 288 14.82 12.74 -21.70
C ALA A 288 16.00 13.71 -21.45
N PRO A 289 16.36 13.96 -20.18
CA PRO A 289 17.53 14.76 -19.86
C PRO A 289 18.82 14.00 -20.23
N SER A 290 19.86 14.73 -20.61
CA SER A 290 21.15 14.12 -20.93
C SER A 290 21.82 13.57 -19.67
N TYR A 291 22.25 12.31 -19.71
CA TYR A 291 23.05 11.69 -18.66
C TYR A 291 24.42 11.24 -19.19
N PRO A 292 25.52 11.47 -18.45
CA PRO A 292 26.83 10.97 -18.83
C PRO A 292 26.84 9.43 -18.98
N GLY A 293 27.35 8.93 -20.10
CA GLY A 293 27.47 7.48 -20.37
C GLY A 293 26.19 6.81 -20.87
N ILE A 294 25.12 7.58 -21.12
CA ILE A 294 23.85 7.09 -21.68
C ILE A 294 23.62 7.69 -23.07
N GLU A 295 23.33 6.80 -24.03
CA GLU A 295 22.77 7.16 -25.33
C GLU A 295 21.25 7.01 -25.28
N HIS A 296 20.53 8.02 -25.78
CA HIS A 296 19.07 7.98 -25.88
C HIS A 296 18.66 7.62 -27.31
N VAL A 297 17.89 6.53 -27.46
CA VAL A 297 17.48 6.01 -28.76
C VAL A 297 15.96 5.89 -28.80
N GLY A 298 15.34 6.56 -29.77
CA GLY A 298 13.90 6.46 -30.02
C GLY A 298 13.57 5.30 -30.97
N GLY A 299 12.54 4.53 -30.66
CA GLY A 299 12.02 3.49 -31.56
C GLY A 299 10.80 2.77 -31.00
N ASP A 300 10.40 1.68 -31.66
CA ASP A 300 9.33 0.79 -31.22
C ASP A 300 9.91 -0.58 -30.83
N LEU A 301 9.66 -1.00 -29.59
CA LEU A 301 10.11 -2.28 -29.05
C LEU A 301 9.51 -3.49 -29.79
N PHE A 302 8.36 -3.32 -30.46
CA PHE A 302 7.71 -4.38 -31.24
C PHE A 302 8.34 -4.57 -32.62
N GLU A 303 9.06 -3.58 -33.12
CA GLU A 303 9.79 -3.67 -34.39
C GLU A 303 11.21 -4.17 -34.16
N SER A 304 11.96 -3.50 -33.29
CA SER A 304 13.33 -3.88 -32.95
C SER A 304 13.79 -3.29 -31.63
N VAL A 305 14.87 -3.84 -31.08
CA VAL A 305 15.54 -3.32 -29.89
C VAL A 305 17.02 -3.15 -30.23
N PRO A 306 17.69 -2.06 -29.77
CA PRO A 306 19.12 -1.87 -29.99
C PRO A 306 19.97 -3.06 -29.51
N GLU A 307 20.99 -3.42 -30.29
CA GLU A 307 21.90 -4.52 -29.94
C GLU A 307 22.72 -4.19 -28.68
N ALA A 308 22.66 -5.07 -27.68
CA ALA A 308 23.37 -4.94 -26.41
C ALA A 308 23.66 -6.33 -25.80
N ASP A 309 24.62 -6.42 -24.88
CA ASP A 309 24.94 -7.68 -24.17
C ASP A 309 23.82 -8.08 -23.20
N THR A 310 23.06 -7.10 -22.71
CA THR A 310 22.01 -7.29 -21.72
C THR A 310 20.86 -6.34 -22.00
N ILE A 311 19.64 -6.87 -21.90
CA ILE A 311 18.38 -6.12 -21.98
C ILE A 311 17.80 -6.06 -20.57
N PHE A 312 17.55 -4.85 -20.09
CA PHE A 312 16.81 -4.59 -18.87
C PHE A 312 15.39 -4.13 -19.23
N MET A 313 14.40 -4.72 -18.55
CA MET A 313 12.98 -4.39 -18.74
C MET A 313 12.33 -4.28 -17.37
N LYS A 314 12.03 -3.07 -16.93
CA LYS A 314 11.32 -2.82 -15.68
C LYS A 314 9.88 -2.43 -15.96
N VAL A 315 8.93 -3.23 -15.44
CA VAL A 315 7.47 -2.97 -15.53
C VAL A 315 6.91 -2.97 -16.98
N ILE A 316 7.72 -3.27 -17.99
CA ILE A 316 7.25 -3.35 -19.39
C ILE A 316 6.38 -4.57 -19.64
N CYS A 317 6.80 -5.75 -19.18
CA CYS A 317 6.05 -6.98 -19.48
C CYS A 317 4.61 -6.91 -18.96
N VAL A 318 4.36 -6.30 -17.80
CA VAL A 318 2.99 -6.20 -17.24
C VAL A 318 2.08 -5.27 -18.05
N CYS A 319 2.63 -4.28 -18.75
CA CYS A 319 1.87 -3.39 -19.63
C CYS A 319 1.42 -4.08 -20.93
N TYR A 320 2.17 -5.09 -21.38
CA TYR A 320 1.97 -5.76 -22.67
C TYR A 320 1.67 -7.26 -22.57
N LEU A 321 1.42 -7.77 -21.35
CA LEU A 321 0.84 -9.09 -21.15
C LEU A 321 -0.51 -9.09 -21.87
N LYS A 322 -0.51 -9.68 -23.07
CA LYS A 322 -1.69 -9.77 -23.94
C LYS A 322 -2.89 -10.24 -23.14
N SER A 323 -4.01 -9.57 -23.40
CA SER A 323 -5.40 -9.92 -23.15
C SER A 323 -5.79 -11.28 -23.77
N SER A 324 -5.04 -12.33 -23.47
CA SER A 324 -5.20 -13.70 -23.97
C SER A 324 -5.54 -14.67 -22.84
N LEU A 325 -6.43 -14.24 -21.95
CA LEU A 325 -7.22 -15.11 -21.07
C LEU A 325 -8.69 -14.79 -21.26
#